data_AF-A0A0W8DZT0-F1
#
_entry.id   AF-A0A0W8DZT0-F1
#
_cell.length_a   1.000
_cell.length_b   1.000
_cell.length_c   1.000
_cell.angle_alpha   90.00
_cell.angle_beta   90.00
_cell.angle_gamma   90.00
#
_symmetry.space_group_name_H-M   'P 1'
#
loop_
_entity.id
_entity.type
_entity.pdbx_description
1 polymer ?
#
loop_
_entity_poly.entity_id
_entity_poly.type
_entity_poly.pdbx_seq_one_letter_code
_entity_poly.pdbx_strand_id
1 'polypeptide(L)'
;MRDTFERLNKKVVDENASMYITYWSAGRWLAARLDMLSVVIIVIVTAYLVSTNGELSAMTAGLSLTYSLMLTAVVQWVTWSADQVDSAMTSVERLLHFRNIPHEEDAPDCTPINSAVWPSQGAIKFDSLCLKYRPELPLVLRGVSMDIRGGEKVGICGRTGAGKSSLMIALFRICEFDSGSVVIDGLDISKLKLHDLRRSLAIIPQDPVLFSGLLRENLDPFGEYTDAEIWTVLQQVHMADSLAKWGAGLDFEVSECGDNLSVGQRQLVCIGRALLKNSKIVVLDEATANVDTATDALIQATIRQTFADKTVLIIAHRINTIMHCNKIAVMDAGQVAEFGSPAELLARSESIFASLAKRSEEKLLSKYA
;
A
#
# COMPACT_ATOMS: atom_id res chain seq x y z
N MET A 1 -13.66 -28.03 -3.15
CA MET A 1 -13.24 -26.62 -2.95
C MET A 1 -14.42 -25.67 -3.13
N ARG A 2 -15.14 -25.72 -4.26
CA ARG A 2 -16.35 -24.93 -4.51
C ARG A 2 -17.44 -25.13 -3.45
N ASP A 3 -17.85 -26.36 -3.18
CA ASP A 3 -18.89 -26.66 -2.17
C ASP A 3 -18.50 -26.18 -0.75
N THR A 4 -17.21 -26.24 -0.44
CA THR A 4 -16.66 -25.75 0.82
C THR A 4 -16.80 -24.23 0.92
N PHE A 5 -16.49 -23.51 -0.16
CA PHE A 5 -16.62 -22.05 -0.23
C PHE A 5 -18.09 -21.62 -0.20
N GLU A 6 -18.95 -22.31 -0.94
CA GLU A 6 -20.39 -22.05 -0.93
C GLU A 6 -21.00 -22.23 0.47
N ARG A 7 -20.59 -23.29 1.18
CA ARG A 7 -21.03 -23.52 2.57
C ARG A 7 -20.51 -22.44 3.53
N LEU A 8 -19.27 -22.00 3.38
CA LEU A 8 -18.71 -20.90 4.19
C LEU A 8 -19.43 -19.58 3.92
N ASN A 9 -19.68 -19.26 2.65
CA ASN A 9 -20.42 -18.06 2.26
C ASN A 9 -21.84 -18.07 2.84
N LYS A 10 -22.57 -19.20 2.71
CA LYS A 10 -23.89 -19.36 3.31
C LYS A 10 -23.85 -19.13 4.82
N LYS A 11 -22.89 -19.72 5.52
CA LYS A 11 -22.74 -19.55 6.97
C LYS A 11 -22.58 -18.07 7.38
N VAL A 12 -21.73 -17.32 6.66
CA VAL A 12 -21.50 -15.89 6.95
C VAL A 12 -22.75 -15.05 6.64
N VAL A 13 -23.44 -15.34 5.55
CA VAL A 13 -24.70 -14.67 5.19
C VAL A 13 -25.79 -14.96 6.23
N ASP A 14 -25.92 -16.21 6.66
CA ASP A 14 -26.90 -16.64 7.66
C ASP A 14 -26.64 -16.00 9.02
N GLU A 15 -25.37 -15.88 9.44
CA GLU A 15 -24.98 -15.17 10.66
C GLU A 15 -25.39 -13.69 10.62
N ASN A 16 -25.11 -12.98 9.51
CA ASN A 16 -25.51 -11.59 9.34
C ASN A 16 -27.04 -11.43 9.27
N ALA A 17 -27.73 -12.32 8.55
CA ALA A 17 -29.18 -12.30 8.43
C ALA A 17 -29.87 -12.56 9.78
N SER A 18 -29.34 -13.49 10.59
CA SER A 18 -29.85 -13.77 11.93
C SER A 18 -29.76 -12.54 12.85
N MET A 19 -28.64 -11.81 12.82
CA MET A 19 -28.49 -10.55 13.57
C MET A 19 -29.50 -9.49 13.08
N TYR A 20 -29.64 -9.35 11.77
CA TYR A 20 -30.57 -8.38 11.17
C TYR A 20 -32.04 -8.68 11.52
N ILE A 21 -32.46 -9.94 11.45
CA ILE A 21 -33.82 -10.37 11.84
C ILE A 21 -34.05 -10.12 13.33
N THR A 22 -33.06 -10.37 14.17
CA THR A 22 -33.15 -10.12 15.61
C THR A 22 -33.34 -8.63 15.90
N TYR A 23 -32.59 -7.75 15.23
CA TYR A 23 -32.75 -6.30 15.32
C TYR A 23 -34.16 -5.85 14.92
N TRP A 24 -34.66 -6.30 13.77
CA TRP A 24 -36.02 -5.98 13.33
C TRP A 24 -37.11 -6.52 14.27
N SER A 25 -36.92 -7.73 14.80
CA SER A 25 -37.85 -8.33 15.75
C SER A 25 -37.92 -7.54 17.06
N ALA A 26 -36.77 -7.06 17.55
CA ALA A 26 -36.71 -6.19 18.72
C ALA A 26 -37.43 -4.85 18.49
N GLY A 27 -37.22 -4.22 17.33
CA GLY A 27 -37.93 -2.99 16.96
C GLY A 27 -39.45 -3.17 16.89
N ARG A 28 -39.92 -4.29 16.30
CA ARG A 28 -41.35 -4.64 16.25
C ARG A 28 -41.94 -4.90 17.63
N TRP A 29 -41.20 -5.58 18.51
CA TRP A 29 -41.61 -5.81 19.88
C TRP A 29 -41.79 -4.50 20.64
N LEU A 30 -40.85 -3.55 20.51
CA LEU A 30 -40.94 -2.24 21.13
C LEU A 30 -42.15 -1.45 20.62
N ALA A 31 -42.37 -1.43 19.31
CA ALA A 31 -43.53 -0.75 18.70
C ALA A 31 -44.86 -1.29 19.27
N ALA A 32 -45.01 -2.61 19.38
CA ALA A 32 -46.21 -3.22 19.94
C ALA A 32 -46.45 -2.82 21.42
N ARG A 33 -45.39 -2.62 22.21
CA ARG A 33 -45.50 -2.16 23.60
C ARG A 33 -45.91 -0.69 23.69
N LEU A 34 -45.38 0.16 22.81
CA LEU A 34 -45.74 1.58 22.74
C LEU A 34 -47.19 1.77 22.30
N ASP A 35 -47.69 0.92 21.41
CA ASP A 35 -49.11 0.92 21.00
C ASP A 35 -50.03 0.55 22.16
N MET A 36 -49.68 -0.50 22.93
CA MET A 36 -50.44 -0.87 24.12
C MET A 36 -50.54 0.29 25.11
N LEU A 37 -49.45 1.04 25.33
CA LEU A 37 -49.45 2.21 26.21
C LEU A 37 -50.31 3.35 25.66
N SER A 38 -50.26 3.59 24.35
CA SER A 38 -51.08 4.61 23.69
C SER A 38 -52.57 4.28 23.77
N VAL A 39 -52.94 3.00 23.63
CA VAL A 39 -54.33 2.53 23.82
C VAL A 39 -54.81 2.79 25.25
N VAL A 40 -53.98 2.54 26.26
CA VAL A 40 -54.33 2.84 27.67
C VAL A 40 -54.61 4.34 27.85
N ILE A 41 -53.80 5.22 27.25
CA ILE A 41 -54.03 6.67 27.28
C ILE A 41 -55.37 7.02 26.61
N ILE A 42 -55.66 6.47 25.44
CA ILE A 42 -56.92 6.71 24.73
C ILE A 42 -58.12 6.26 25.58
N VAL A 43 -58.03 5.10 26.25
CA VAL A 43 -59.08 4.61 27.15
C VAL A 43 -59.30 5.56 28.32
N ILE A 44 -58.23 6.07 28.95
CA ILE A 44 -58.31 7.01 30.06
C ILE A 44 -58.95 8.34 29.60
N VAL A 45 -58.50 8.90 28.47
CA VAL A 45 -59.05 10.14 27.91
C VAL A 45 -60.52 9.96 27.55
N THR A 46 -60.88 8.84 26.92
CA THR A 46 -62.27 8.55 26.56
C THR A 46 -63.15 8.39 27.79
N ALA A 47 -62.68 7.65 28.82
CA ALA A 47 -63.40 7.48 30.06
C ALA A 47 -63.62 8.82 30.80
N TYR A 48 -62.61 9.69 30.80
CA TYR A 48 -62.71 11.04 31.35
C TYR A 48 -63.76 11.87 30.61
N LEU A 49 -63.70 11.93 29.28
CA LEU A 49 -64.66 12.67 28.45
C LEU A 49 -66.11 12.18 28.64
N VAL A 50 -66.30 10.87 28.82
CA VAL A 50 -67.61 10.27 29.12
C VAL A 50 -68.09 10.62 30.53
N SER A 51 -67.19 10.70 31.51
CA SER A 51 -67.57 11.05 32.89
C SER A 51 -67.98 12.51 33.06
N THR A 52 -67.38 13.43 32.29
CA THR A 52 -67.68 14.88 32.31
C THR A 52 -68.72 15.27 31.25
N ASN A 53 -69.61 14.34 30.90
CA ASN A 53 -70.59 14.54 29.84
C ASN A 53 -71.57 15.67 30.22
N GLY A 54 -71.62 16.72 29.40
CA GLY A 54 -72.42 17.93 29.64
C GLY A 54 -71.66 19.13 30.22
N GLU A 55 -70.45 18.94 30.76
CA GLU A 55 -69.61 20.04 31.29
C GLU A 55 -68.65 20.61 30.24
N LEU A 56 -68.20 19.77 29.30
CA LEU A 56 -67.27 20.14 28.24
C LEU A 56 -67.98 20.43 26.93
N SER A 57 -67.43 21.36 26.14
CA SER A 57 -67.89 21.61 24.77
C SER A 57 -67.62 20.40 23.88
N ALA A 58 -68.59 20.02 23.05
CA ALA A 58 -68.45 18.91 22.10
C ALA A 58 -67.22 19.06 21.18
N MET A 59 -66.84 20.30 20.85
CA MET A 59 -65.63 20.60 20.08
C MET A 59 -64.36 20.18 20.82
N THR A 60 -64.23 20.54 22.11
CA THR A 60 -63.05 20.18 22.92
C THR A 60 -62.94 18.67 23.14
N ALA A 61 -64.06 17.96 23.28
CA ALA A 61 -64.07 16.51 23.39
C ALA A 61 -63.62 15.84 22.08
N GLY A 62 -64.12 16.30 20.93
CA GLY A 62 -63.73 15.77 19.62
C GLY A 62 -62.24 16.01 19.29
N LEU A 63 -61.72 17.20 19.60
CA LEU A 63 -60.29 17.51 19.43
C LEU A 63 -59.40 16.66 20.34
N SER A 64 -59.78 16.50 21.61
CA SER A 64 -59.02 15.70 22.57
C SER A 64 -58.91 14.23 22.15
N LEU A 65 -60.01 13.66 21.64
CA LEU A 65 -60.01 12.28 21.12
C LEU A 65 -59.16 12.16 19.84
N THR A 66 -59.28 13.14 18.92
CA THR A 66 -58.50 13.16 17.67
C THR A 66 -56.99 13.24 17.95
N TYR A 67 -56.56 14.12 18.86
CA TYR A 67 -55.15 14.22 19.24
C TYR A 67 -54.65 13.00 19.99
N SER A 68 -55.48 12.35 20.82
CA SER A 68 -55.12 11.10 21.50
C SER A 68 -54.87 9.97 20.51
N LEU A 69 -55.65 9.89 19.42
CA LEU A 69 -55.42 8.94 18.33
C LEU A 69 -54.11 9.24 17.57
N MET A 70 -53.86 10.52 17.26
CA MET A 70 -52.64 10.94 16.58
C MET A 70 -51.37 10.70 17.41
N LEU A 71 -51.46 10.79 18.73
CA LEU A 71 -50.34 10.57 19.66
C LEU A 71 -49.67 9.20 19.44
N THR A 72 -50.46 8.15 19.19
CA THR A 72 -49.95 6.79 18.93
C THR A 72 -48.96 6.77 17.77
N ALA A 73 -49.35 7.37 16.64
CA ALA A 73 -48.51 7.40 15.43
C ALA A 73 -47.26 8.25 15.63
N VAL A 74 -47.37 9.37 16.35
CA VAL A 74 -46.23 10.25 16.65
C VAL A 74 -45.21 9.56 17.54
N VAL A 75 -45.64 8.85 18.58
CA VAL A 75 -44.73 8.12 19.49
C VAL A 75 -43.95 7.02 18.76
N GLN A 76 -44.62 6.26 17.89
CA GLN A 76 -43.96 5.27 17.03
C GLN A 76 -42.93 5.92 16.11
N TRP A 77 -43.32 7.01 15.44
CA TRP A 77 -42.43 7.72 14.51
C TRP A 77 -41.20 8.27 15.21
N VAL A 78 -41.35 8.95 16.35
CA VAL A 78 -40.24 9.49 17.15
C VAL A 78 -39.29 8.39 17.60
N THR A 79 -39.81 7.25 18.08
CA THR A 79 -38.99 6.14 18.54
C THR A 79 -38.17 5.54 17.40
N TRP A 80 -38.80 5.33 16.24
CA TRP A 80 -38.10 4.84 15.05
C TRP A 80 -37.07 5.84 14.54
N SER A 81 -37.40 7.14 14.54
CA SER A 81 -36.47 8.19 14.16
C SER A 81 -35.25 8.23 15.10
N ALA A 82 -35.44 8.08 16.40
CA ALA A 82 -34.34 8.03 17.37
C ALA A 82 -33.42 6.81 17.13
N ASP A 83 -34.00 5.62 16.97
CA ASP A 83 -33.23 4.38 16.71
C ASP A 83 -32.43 4.46 15.40
N GLN A 84 -33.04 5.01 14.34
CA GLN A 84 -32.32 5.22 13.08
C GLN A 84 -31.17 6.22 13.21
N VAL A 85 -31.35 7.30 13.98
CA VAL A 85 -30.29 8.28 14.22
C VAL A 85 -29.14 7.63 14.98
N ASP A 86 -29.42 6.90 16.07
CA ASP A 86 -28.40 6.22 16.86
C ASP A 86 -27.62 5.18 16.02
N SER A 87 -28.35 4.38 15.24
CA SER A 87 -27.76 3.40 14.32
C SER A 87 -26.88 4.07 13.25
N ALA A 88 -27.35 5.17 12.64
CA ALA A 88 -26.57 5.93 11.67
C ALA A 88 -25.33 6.59 12.30
N MET A 89 -25.43 7.08 13.54
CA MET A 89 -24.32 7.72 14.26
C MET A 89 -23.17 6.76 14.55
N THR A 90 -23.42 5.46 14.65
CA THR A 90 -22.35 4.44 14.74
C THR A 90 -21.42 4.49 13.53
N SER A 91 -21.92 4.86 12.34
CA SER A 91 -21.08 5.03 11.14
C SER A 91 -20.20 6.29 11.26
N VAL A 92 -20.73 7.37 11.83
CA VAL A 92 -19.98 8.61 12.08
C VAL A 92 -18.88 8.36 13.12
N GLU A 93 -19.17 7.61 14.18
CA GLU A 93 -18.17 7.23 15.19
C GLU A 93 -16.98 6.49 14.56
N ARG A 94 -17.23 5.56 13.62
CA ARG A 94 -16.15 4.87 12.88
C ARG A 94 -15.32 5.83 12.03
N LEU A 95 -15.94 6.80 11.38
CA LEU A 95 -15.22 7.83 10.63
C LEU A 95 -14.35 8.71 11.55
N LEU A 96 -14.87 9.07 12.72
CA LEU A 96 -14.12 9.81 13.74
C LEU A 96 -12.96 8.99 14.31
N HIS A 97 -13.12 7.67 14.42
CA HIS A 97 -12.02 6.78 14.80
C HIS A 97 -10.87 6.85 13.80
N PHE A 98 -11.14 6.78 12.49
CA PHE A 98 -10.11 6.92 11.44
C PHE A 98 -9.43 8.29 11.43
N ARG A 99 -10.06 9.33 11.98
CA ARG A 99 -9.43 10.65 12.14
C ARG A 99 -8.33 10.66 13.21
N ASN A 100 -8.45 9.78 14.22
CA ASN A 100 -7.60 9.80 15.40
C ASN A 100 -6.50 8.73 15.38
N ILE A 101 -6.42 7.90 14.33
CA ILE A 101 -5.33 6.94 14.18
C ILE A 101 -4.00 7.69 14.01
N PRO A 102 -2.87 7.14 14.50
CA PRO A 102 -1.56 7.70 14.24
C PRO A 102 -1.35 7.83 12.72
N HIS A 103 -0.99 9.03 12.29
CA HIS A 103 -0.69 9.31 10.90
C HIS A 103 0.82 9.46 10.72
N GLU A 104 1.26 9.32 9.48
CA GLU A 104 2.63 9.57 9.10
C GLU A 104 2.88 11.09 9.11
N GLU A 105 3.82 11.54 9.94
CA GLU A 105 4.17 12.95 10.10
C GLU A 105 5.60 13.20 9.60
N ASP A 106 5.81 14.38 9.01
CA ASP A 106 7.15 14.90 8.76
C ASP A 106 7.87 15.21 10.09
N ALA A 107 9.20 15.24 10.07
CA ALA A 107 9.95 15.62 11.26
C ALA A 107 9.64 17.10 11.64
N PRO A 108 9.56 17.43 12.95
CA PRO A 108 9.23 18.79 13.39
C PRO A 108 10.24 19.83 12.89
N ASP A 109 11.51 19.45 12.77
CA ASP A 109 12.61 20.30 12.30
C ASP A 109 13.07 19.88 10.88
N CYS A 110 12.15 19.86 9.92
CA CYS A 110 12.49 19.51 8.55
C CYS A 110 13.43 20.53 7.89
N THR A 111 14.57 20.07 7.39
CA THR A 111 15.44 20.89 6.54
C THR A 111 14.83 21.00 5.14
N PRO A 112 14.57 22.22 4.63
CA PRO A 112 14.06 22.39 3.28
C PRO A 112 15.14 21.98 2.28
N ILE A 113 14.80 21.06 1.38
CA ILE A 113 15.68 20.64 0.29
C ILE A 113 15.05 20.99 -1.05
N ASN A 114 15.89 21.32 -2.03
CA ASN A 114 15.45 21.39 -3.41
C ASN A 114 15.56 20.00 -4.03
N SER A 115 14.43 19.30 -4.13
CA SER A 115 14.35 17.95 -4.71
C SER A 115 14.79 17.87 -6.18
N ALA A 116 14.90 19.01 -6.89
CA ALA A 116 15.40 19.04 -8.27
C ALA A 116 16.94 18.97 -8.33
N VAL A 117 17.63 19.37 -7.27
CA VAL A 117 19.11 19.42 -7.22
C VAL A 117 19.67 18.31 -6.34
N TRP A 118 18.93 17.93 -5.30
CA TRP A 118 19.32 16.89 -4.36
C TRP A 118 18.54 15.60 -4.63
N PRO A 119 19.20 14.42 -4.60
CA PRO A 119 20.64 14.20 -4.41
C PRO A 119 21.44 14.49 -5.69
N SER A 120 22.66 14.99 -5.50
CA SER A 120 23.59 15.38 -6.57
C SER A 120 24.46 14.21 -7.04
N GLN A 121 25.04 13.47 -6.11
CA GLN A 121 25.89 12.30 -6.38
C GLN A 121 25.14 10.99 -6.15
N GLY A 122 24.22 10.98 -5.18
CA GLY A 122 23.50 9.77 -4.79
C GLY A 122 24.36 8.82 -3.94
N ALA A 123 25.27 9.36 -3.12
CA ALA A 123 26.01 8.58 -2.13
C ALA A 123 25.10 8.26 -0.95
N ILE A 124 25.13 7.01 -0.48
CA ILE A 124 24.27 6.51 0.60
C ILE A 124 25.15 5.87 1.67
N LYS A 125 25.01 6.34 2.90
CA LYS A 125 25.69 5.77 4.06
C LYS A 125 24.66 5.30 5.08
N PHE A 126 24.71 4.03 5.41
CA PHE A 126 24.01 3.45 6.55
C PHE A 126 24.98 3.41 7.72
N ASP A 127 24.59 3.99 8.86
CA ASP A 127 25.39 4.01 10.08
C ASP A 127 24.63 3.35 11.24
N SER A 128 25.04 2.13 11.56
CA SER A 128 24.52 1.34 12.68
C SER A 128 22.98 1.30 12.73
N LEU A 129 22.34 1.15 11.58
CA LEU A 129 20.90 1.22 11.42
C LEU A 129 20.19 0.04 12.11
N CYS A 130 19.25 0.36 12.99
CA CYS A 130 18.38 -0.61 13.67
C CYS A 130 16.92 -0.31 13.35
N LEU A 131 16.14 -1.33 12.98
CA LEU A 131 14.72 -1.16 12.63
C LEU A 131 13.87 -2.27 13.24
N LYS A 132 12.70 -1.88 13.77
CA LYS A 132 11.62 -2.77 14.23
C LYS A 132 10.30 -2.32 13.61
N TYR A 133 9.45 -3.26 13.21
CA TYR A 133 8.14 -2.93 12.64
C TYR A 133 7.12 -2.51 13.70
N ARG A 134 7.27 -3.03 14.92
CA ARG A 134 6.41 -2.69 16.05
C ARG A 134 7.24 -2.57 17.33
N PRO A 135 6.84 -1.70 18.27
CA PRO A 135 7.59 -1.51 19.52
C PRO A 135 7.82 -2.79 20.32
N GLU A 136 6.86 -3.72 20.30
CA GLU A 136 6.89 -4.98 21.03
C GLU A 136 7.65 -6.11 20.33
N LEU A 137 8.05 -5.92 19.07
CA LEU A 137 8.73 -6.94 18.27
C LEU A 137 10.26 -6.78 18.31
N PRO A 138 11.02 -7.87 18.11
CA PRO A 138 12.47 -7.80 18.05
C PRO A 138 12.95 -7.00 16.83
N LEU A 139 14.18 -6.49 16.91
CA LEU A 139 14.86 -5.80 15.82
C LEU A 139 15.03 -6.74 14.60
N VAL A 140 14.60 -6.22 13.44
CA VAL A 140 14.74 -6.85 12.13
C VAL A 140 16.06 -6.46 11.48
N LEU A 141 16.43 -5.18 11.56
CA LEU A 141 17.78 -4.71 11.24
C LEU A 141 18.54 -4.44 12.53
N ARG A 142 19.78 -4.90 12.63
CA ARG A 142 20.54 -4.97 13.88
C ARG A 142 21.92 -4.32 13.75
N GLY A 143 21.96 -3.03 13.46
CA GLY A 143 23.21 -2.27 13.32
C GLY A 143 23.80 -2.38 11.92
N VAL A 144 22.97 -2.26 10.88
CA VAL A 144 23.43 -2.29 9.48
C VAL A 144 24.30 -1.08 9.19
N SER A 145 25.55 -1.33 8.78
CA SER A 145 26.50 -0.29 8.39
C SER A 145 27.10 -0.61 7.03
N MET A 146 26.98 0.32 6.08
CA MET A 146 27.59 0.20 4.75
C MET A 146 27.68 1.57 4.07
N ASP A 147 28.68 1.74 3.22
CA ASP A 147 28.98 3.00 2.52
C ASP A 147 29.00 2.77 0.99
N ILE A 148 28.08 3.43 0.31
CA ILE A 148 27.80 3.33 -1.12
C ILE A 148 28.11 4.68 -1.75
N ARG A 149 29.06 4.70 -2.68
CA ARG A 149 29.46 5.94 -3.37
C ARG A 149 28.45 6.27 -4.47
N GLY A 150 28.37 7.55 -4.82
CA GLY A 150 27.56 8.00 -5.96
C GLY A 150 27.93 7.28 -7.25
N GLY A 151 26.93 6.79 -7.98
CA GLY A 151 27.11 6.04 -9.23
C GLY A 151 27.51 4.56 -9.05
N GLU A 152 27.67 4.07 -7.83
CA GLU A 152 27.94 2.65 -7.58
C GLU A 152 26.67 1.80 -7.74
N LYS A 153 26.83 0.64 -8.39
CA LYS A 153 25.81 -0.42 -8.45
C LYS A 153 26.10 -1.43 -7.35
N VAL A 154 25.17 -1.61 -6.42
CA VAL A 154 25.34 -2.49 -5.26
C VAL A 154 24.28 -3.57 -5.25
N GLY A 155 24.72 -4.83 -5.30
CA GLY A 155 23.86 -5.99 -5.17
C GLY A 155 23.62 -6.32 -3.70
N ILE A 156 22.37 -6.55 -3.30
CA ILE A 156 21.99 -6.93 -1.95
C ILE A 156 21.41 -8.34 -2.02
N CYS A 157 22.09 -9.29 -1.37
CA CYS A 157 21.69 -10.69 -1.37
C CYS A 157 21.70 -11.27 0.05
N GLY A 158 21.15 -12.47 0.21
CA GLY A 158 20.99 -13.11 1.51
C GLY A 158 19.76 -14.01 1.55
N ARG A 159 19.66 -14.85 2.58
CA ARG A 159 18.51 -15.77 2.73
C ARG A 159 17.18 -15.02 2.84
N THR A 160 16.08 -15.70 2.56
CA THR A 160 14.74 -15.17 2.85
C THR A 160 14.63 -14.86 4.34
N GLY A 161 14.11 -13.69 4.70
CA GLY A 161 14.05 -13.22 6.09
C GLY A 161 15.34 -12.57 6.62
N ALA A 162 16.39 -12.40 5.82
CA ALA A 162 17.64 -11.76 6.27
C ALA A 162 17.57 -10.24 6.44
N GLY A 163 16.44 -9.59 6.10
CA GLY A 163 16.25 -8.14 6.24
C GLY A 163 16.44 -7.30 4.98
N LYS A 164 16.56 -7.92 3.79
CA LYS A 164 16.77 -7.21 2.51
C LYS A 164 15.67 -6.17 2.20
N SER A 165 14.40 -6.59 2.18
CA SER A 165 13.27 -5.66 1.91
C SER A 165 13.09 -4.64 3.05
N SER A 166 13.42 -5.02 4.29
CA SER A 166 13.41 -4.08 5.43
C SER A 166 14.42 -2.94 5.27
N LEU A 167 15.54 -3.18 4.60
CA LEU A 167 16.51 -2.15 4.27
C LEU A 167 15.95 -1.11 3.28
N MET A 168 15.12 -1.55 2.32
CA MET A 168 14.41 -0.61 1.43
C MET A 168 13.35 0.18 2.19
N ILE A 169 12.58 -0.49 3.05
CA ILE A 169 11.57 0.16 3.89
C ILE A 169 12.20 1.25 4.75
N ALA A 170 13.40 1.01 5.29
CA ALA A 170 14.17 2.02 6.02
C ALA A 170 14.63 3.17 5.10
N LEU A 171 15.16 2.87 3.92
CA LEU A 171 15.65 3.88 2.97
C LEU A 171 14.54 4.84 2.49
N PHE A 172 13.34 4.32 2.22
CA PHE A 172 12.17 5.12 1.84
C PHE A 172 11.43 5.73 3.04
N ARG A 173 11.92 5.47 4.27
CA ARG A 173 11.25 5.81 5.53
C ARG A 173 9.76 5.46 5.51
N ILE A 174 9.42 4.24 5.04
CA ILE A 174 8.06 3.70 5.16
C ILE A 174 7.79 3.27 6.60
N CYS A 175 8.86 2.85 7.30
CA CYS A 175 8.85 2.59 8.72
C CYS A 175 10.03 3.34 9.34
N GLU A 176 9.78 4.07 10.43
CA GLU A 176 10.82 4.75 11.18
C GLU A 176 11.76 3.73 11.84
N PHE A 177 13.04 4.08 11.88
CA PHE A 177 14.07 3.26 12.50
C PHE A 177 14.22 3.56 14.01
N ASP A 178 14.65 2.56 14.77
CA ASP A 178 14.77 2.62 16.23
C ASP A 178 16.04 3.35 16.68
N SER A 179 17.16 3.10 15.98
CA SER A 179 18.44 3.76 16.22
C SER A 179 19.33 3.75 14.98
N GLY A 180 20.42 4.52 15.01
CA GLY A 180 21.31 4.70 13.87
C GLY A 180 20.84 5.82 12.94
N SER A 181 21.47 5.94 11.77
CA SER A 181 21.09 6.94 10.77
C SER A 181 21.30 6.44 9.35
N VAL A 182 20.58 7.05 8.42
CA VAL A 182 20.79 6.88 6.98
C VAL A 182 21.06 8.26 6.40
N VAL A 183 22.20 8.41 5.74
CA VAL A 183 22.67 9.68 5.22
C VAL A 183 22.77 9.58 3.70
N ILE A 184 22.15 10.52 2.99
CA ILE A 184 22.21 10.65 1.54
C ILE A 184 22.89 11.97 1.18
N ASP A 185 24.01 11.92 0.43
CA ASP A 185 24.82 13.08 0.07
C ASP A 185 25.18 14.00 1.27
N GLY A 186 25.43 13.39 2.44
CA GLY A 186 25.78 14.10 3.67
C GLY A 186 24.59 14.64 4.48
N LEU A 187 23.36 14.49 4.00
CA LEU A 187 22.14 14.86 4.74
C LEU A 187 21.47 13.63 5.35
N ASP A 188 21.14 13.72 6.63
CA ASP A 188 20.39 12.70 7.35
C ASP A 188 18.92 12.71 6.90
N ILE A 189 18.44 11.56 6.40
CA ILE A 189 17.10 11.45 5.84
C ILE A 189 16.00 11.60 6.90
N SER A 190 16.30 11.40 8.18
CA SER A 190 15.34 11.61 9.29
C SER A 190 14.87 13.07 9.40
N LYS A 191 15.71 14.01 8.94
CA LYS A 191 15.44 15.46 8.99
C LYS A 191 14.82 16.00 7.71
N LEU A 192 14.59 15.15 6.71
CA LEU A 192 13.97 15.54 5.46
C LEU A 192 12.45 15.36 5.52
N LYS A 193 11.74 16.17 4.74
CA LYS A 193 10.32 15.91 4.46
C LYS A 193 10.19 14.62 3.67
N LEU A 194 9.23 13.78 4.05
CA LEU A 194 9.04 12.46 3.46
C LEU A 194 8.70 12.54 1.98
N HIS A 195 7.87 13.52 1.61
CA HIS A 195 7.51 13.75 0.21
C HIS A 195 8.74 14.07 -0.65
N ASP A 196 9.61 14.96 -0.19
CA ASP A 196 10.80 15.38 -0.95
C ASP A 196 11.83 14.23 -1.05
N LEU A 197 12.05 13.50 0.05
CA LEU A 197 12.88 12.30 0.05
C LEU A 197 12.37 11.27 -0.96
N ARG A 198 11.08 10.93 -0.90
CA ARG A 198 10.49 9.91 -1.77
C ARG A 198 10.42 10.36 -3.22
N ARG A 199 10.29 11.66 -3.50
CA ARG A 199 10.39 12.21 -4.86
C ARG A 199 11.81 12.09 -5.44
N SER A 200 12.83 12.14 -4.60
CA SER A 200 14.23 12.02 -5.00
C SER A 200 14.72 10.58 -5.20
N LEU A 201 13.93 9.56 -4.84
CA LEU A 201 14.26 8.14 -4.97
C LEU A 201 13.33 7.42 -5.96
N ALA A 202 13.86 6.53 -6.80
CA ALA A 202 13.07 5.67 -7.67
C ALA A 202 13.06 4.22 -7.16
N ILE A 203 11.92 3.55 -7.29
CA ILE A 203 11.75 2.13 -6.96
C ILE A 203 11.16 1.39 -8.15
N ILE A 204 11.71 0.20 -8.42
CA ILE A 204 11.19 -0.76 -9.38
C ILE A 204 10.84 -2.02 -8.57
N PRO A 205 9.55 -2.26 -8.29
CA PRO A 205 9.12 -3.35 -7.43
C PRO A 205 9.26 -4.72 -8.10
N GLN A 206 9.17 -5.77 -7.28
CA GLN A 206 9.15 -7.17 -7.72
C GLN A 206 7.89 -7.47 -8.52
N ASP A 207 6.73 -7.06 -8.00
CA ASP A 207 5.44 -7.20 -8.66
C ASP A 207 5.04 -5.85 -9.28
N PRO A 208 5.06 -5.73 -10.62
CA PRO A 208 4.73 -4.48 -11.28
C PRO A 208 3.22 -4.23 -11.22
N VAL A 209 2.82 -3.26 -10.39
CA VAL A 209 1.41 -2.86 -10.24
C VAL A 209 1.10 -1.70 -11.19
N LEU A 210 0.10 -1.90 -12.05
CA LEU A 210 -0.48 -0.86 -12.90
C LEU A 210 -1.92 -0.59 -12.46
N PHE A 211 -2.35 0.65 -12.61
CA PHE A 211 -3.71 1.09 -12.31
C PHE A 211 -4.56 1.05 -13.58
N SER A 212 -5.85 0.76 -13.41
CA SER A 212 -6.81 0.87 -14.51
C SER A 212 -6.93 2.31 -14.97
N GLY A 213 -6.80 2.56 -16.27
CA GLY A 213 -6.80 3.91 -16.83
C GLY A 213 -5.89 4.02 -18.05
N LEU A 214 -5.52 5.23 -18.43
CA LEU A 214 -4.65 5.42 -19.60
C LEU A 214 -3.20 5.01 -19.26
N LEU A 215 -2.47 4.50 -20.24
CA LEU A 215 -1.04 4.24 -20.08
C LEU A 215 -0.27 5.51 -19.71
N ARG A 216 -0.68 6.66 -20.28
CA ARG A 216 -0.16 7.98 -19.92
C ARG A 216 -0.25 8.23 -18.42
N GLU A 217 -1.43 8.04 -17.81
CA GLU A 217 -1.66 8.27 -16.37
C GLU A 217 -0.85 7.31 -15.50
N ASN A 218 -0.61 6.10 -16.01
CA ASN A 218 0.27 5.16 -15.35
C ASN A 218 1.73 5.64 -15.36
N LEU A 219 2.20 6.31 -16.42
CA LEU A 219 3.58 6.79 -16.53
C LEU A 219 3.80 8.14 -15.82
N ASP A 220 2.83 9.05 -15.95
CA ASP A 220 2.84 10.40 -15.42
C ASP A 220 1.45 10.76 -14.85
N PRO A 221 1.17 10.40 -13.59
CA PRO A 221 -0.13 10.67 -12.96
C PRO A 221 -0.36 12.15 -12.65
N PHE A 222 0.68 12.98 -12.67
CA PHE A 222 0.60 14.40 -12.32
C PHE A 222 0.64 15.33 -13.54
N GLY A 223 0.88 14.81 -14.74
CA GLY A 223 0.97 15.60 -15.96
C GLY A 223 2.19 16.54 -15.96
N GLU A 224 3.30 16.12 -15.34
CA GLU A 224 4.54 16.88 -15.24
C GLU A 224 5.38 16.84 -16.53
N TYR A 225 5.16 15.85 -17.40
CA TYR A 225 5.99 15.61 -18.58
C TYR A 225 5.22 15.78 -19.90
N THR A 226 5.95 16.18 -20.92
CA THR A 226 5.43 16.28 -22.29
C THR A 226 5.40 14.92 -22.99
N ASP A 227 4.51 14.76 -23.97
CA ASP A 227 4.36 13.53 -24.75
C ASP A 227 5.67 13.11 -25.43
N ALA A 228 6.48 14.09 -25.85
CA ALA A 228 7.78 13.85 -26.46
C ALA A 228 8.78 13.22 -25.47
N GLU A 229 8.78 13.69 -24.21
CA GLU A 229 9.61 13.11 -23.14
C GLU A 229 9.15 11.69 -22.81
N ILE A 230 7.84 11.48 -22.69
CA ILE A 230 7.26 10.15 -22.45
C ILE A 230 7.61 9.19 -23.59
N TRP A 231 7.50 9.64 -24.85
CA TRP A 231 7.84 8.81 -26.00
C TRP A 231 9.34 8.46 -26.06
N THR A 232 10.20 9.41 -25.68
CA THR A 232 11.66 9.18 -25.57
C THR A 232 11.95 8.09 -24.55
N VAL A 233 11.29 8.11 -23.39
CA VAL A 233 11.43 7.06 -22.37
C VAL A 233 10.88 5.73 -22.87
N LEU A 234 9.72 5.73 -23.55
CA LEU A 234 9.12 4.52 -24.12
C LEU A 234 10.00 3.86 -25.20
N GLN A 235 10.77 4.66 -25.95
CA GLN A 235 11.78 4.15 -26.87
C GLN A 235 12.96 3.50 -26.12
N GLN A 236 13.44 4.12 -25.05
CA GLN A 236 14.54 3.58 -24.22
C GLN A 236 14.17 2.25 -23.56
N VAL A 237 12.90 2.07 -23.17
CA VAL A 237 12.40 0.81 -22.58
C VAL A 237 11.83 -0.17 -23.60
N HIS A 238 12.03 0.06 -24.91
CA HIS A 238 11.57 -0.83 -25.99
C HIS A 238 10.04 -1.08 -26.03
N MET A 239 9.23 -0.14 -25.52
CA MET A 239 7.76 -0.23 -25.55
C MET A 239 7.13 0.53 -26.72
N ALA A 240 7.84 1.47 -27.34
CA ALA A 240 7.31 2.30 -28.43
C ALA A 240 6.78 1.48 -29.62
N ASP A 241 7.50 0.43 -30.05
CA ASP A 241 7.07 -0.44 -31.16
C ASP A 241 5.82 -1.26 -30.81
N SER A 242 5.69 -1.67 -29.55
CA SER A 242 4.51 -2.39 -29.07
C SER A 242 3.28 -1.48 -29.10
N LEU A 243 3.43 -0.24 -28.63
CA LEU A 243 2.35 0.76 -28.64
C LEU A 243 1.95 1.18 -30.06
N ALA A 244 2.92 1.29 -30.98
CA ALA A 244 2.64 1.57 -32.38
C ALA A 244 1.80 0.45 -33.03
N LYS A 245 2.05 -0.83 -32.67
CA LYS A 245 1.26 -1.97 -33.16
C LYS A 245 -0.17 -1.98 -32.59
N TRP A 246 -0.37 -1.50 -31.36
CA TRP A 246 -1.69 -1.43 -30.73
C TRP A 246 -2.55 -0.27 -31.25
N GLY A 247 -1.93 0.73 -31.89
CA GLY A 247 -2.62 1.84 -32.57
C GLY A 247 -3.11 2.96 -31.65
N ALA A 248 -3.26 2.70 -30.35
CA ALA A 248 -3.75 3.69 -29.36
C ALA A 248 -2.64 4.59 -28.76
N GLY A 249 -1.36 4.28 -28.99
CA GLY A 249 -0.26 5.12 -28.49
C GLY A 249 -0.30 5.29 -26.96
N LEU A 250 -0.23 6.54 -26.50
CA LEU A 250 -0.28 6.88 -25.05
C LEU A 250 -1.69 6.73 -24.45
N ASP A 251 -2.73 6.73 -25.30
CA ASP A 251 -4.14 6.57 -24.90
C ASP A 251 -4.55 5.09 -24.81
N PHE A 252 -3.57 4.18 -24.81
CA PHE A 252 -3.81 2.76 -24.57
C PHE A 252 -4.44 2.54 -23.19
N GLU A 253 -5.61 1.89 -23.16
CA GLU A 253 -6.31 1.54 -21.92
C GLU A 253 -5.65 0.34 -21.23
N VAL A 254 -5.21 0.56 -20.00
CA VAL A 254 -4.69 -0.47 -19.10
C VAL A 254 -5.85 -1.04 -18.28
N SER A 255 -6.04 -2.35 -18.33
CA SER A 255 -7.06 -3.06 -17.54
C SER A 255 -6.70 -3.11 -16.06
N GLU A 256 -7.62 -3.59 -15.21
CA GLU A 256 -7.36 -3.82 -13.79
C GLU A 256 -6.06 -4.61 -13.56
N CYS A 257 -5.16 -4.08 -12.73
CA CYS A 257 -3.82 -4.63 -12.46
C CYS A 257 -2.94 -4.87 -13.71
N GLY A 258 -3.26 -4.23 -14.84
CA GLY A 258 -2.57 -4.41 -16.12
C GLY A 258 -2.68 -5.82 -16.68
N ASP A 259 -3.80 -6.51 -16.46
CA ASP A 259 -4.00 -7.91 -16.90
C ASP A 259 -3.89 -8.10 -18.43
N ASN A 260 -4.13 -7.03 -19.20
CA ASN A 260 -3.96 -7.01 -20.65
C ASN A 260 -2.50 -6.85 -21.11
N LEU A 261 -1.53 -6.78 -20.20
CA LEU A 261 -0.10 -6.65 -20.49
C LEU A 261 0.69 -7.86 -19.95
N SER A 262 1.70 -8.30 -20.69
CA SER A 262 2.60 -9.35 -20.19
C SER A 262 3.36 -8.87 -18.95
N VAL A 263 3.83 -9.81 -18.11
CA VAL A 263 4.64 -9.48 -16.93
C VAL A 263 5.86 -8.63 -17.31
N GLY A 264 6.54 -8.97 -18.40
CA GLY A 264 7.68 -8.19 -18.90
C GLY A 264 7.30 -6.78 -19.35
N GLN A 265 6.17 -6.61 -20.05
CA GLN A 265 5.69 -5.28 -20.46
C GLN A 265 5.34 -4.42 -19.24
N ARG A 266 4.67 -4.98 -18.23
CA ARG A 266 4.39 -4.28 -16.97
C ARG A 266 5.68 -3.83 -16.28
N GLN A 267 6.73 -4.65 -16.33
CA GLN A 267 8.04 -4.29 -15.81
C GLN A 267 8.70 -3.14 -16.57
N LEU A 268 8.64 -3.17 -17.92
CA LEU A 268 9.16 -2.09 -18.76
C LEU A 268 8.44 -0.76 -18.49
N VAL A 269 7.13 -0.79 -18.23
CA VAL A 269 6.38 0.40 -17.80
C VAL A 269 6.90 0.91 -16.45
N CYS A 270 7.18 0.02 -15.48
CA CYS A 270 7.76 0.42 -14.19
C CYS A 270 9.17 1.01 -14.33
N ILE A 271 10.00 0.48 -15.23
CA ILE A 271 11.30 1.07 -15.58
C ILE A 271 11.10 2.46 -16.20
N GLY A 272 10.10 2.62 -17.08
CA GLY A 272 9.72 3.90 -17.66
C GLY A 272 9.34 4.95 -16.59
N ARG A 273 8.56 4.57 -15.58
CA ARG A 273 8.25 5.44 -14.42
C ARG A 273 9.51 5.90 -13.69
N ALA A 274 10.43 4.97 -13.42
CA ALA A 274 11.69 5.27 -12.75
C ALA A 274 12.58 6.20 -13.59
N LEU A 275 12.50 6.11 -14.92
CA LEU A 275 13.23 6.97 -15.84
C LEU A 275 12.68 8.38 -15.92
N LEU A 276 11.36 8.53 -16.05
CA LEU A 276 10.70 9.84 -16.06
C LEU A 276 11.03 10.62 -14.78
N LYS A 277 10.98 9.95 -13.63
CA LYS A 277 11.32 10.55 -12.33
C LYS A 277 12.75 11.07 -12.22
N ASN A 278 13.65 10.57 -13.07
CA ASN A 278 15.07 10.95 -13.16
C ASN A 278 15.83 11.03 -11.82
N SER A 279 15.49 10.18 -10.85
CA SER A 279 16.19 10.09 -9.56
C SER A 279 17.64 9.63 -9.73
N LYS A 280 18.58 10.10 -8.90
CA LYS A 280 19.98 9.61 -8.89
C LYS A 280 20.16 8.28 -8.15
N ILE A 281 19.22 7.91 -7.29
CA ILE A 281 19.19 6.65 -6.58
C ILE A 281 17.99 5.84 -7.08
N VAL A 282 18.26 4.64 -7.54
CA VAL A 282 17.25 3.69 -8.04
C VAL A 282 17.38 2.39 -7.26
N VAL A 283 16.24 1.90 -6.76
CA VAL A 283 16.18 0.63 -6.04
C VAL A 283 15.38 -0.38 -6.85
N LEU A 284 15.96 -1.55 -7.10
CA LEU A 284 15.35 -2.66 -7.82
C LEU A 284 15.10 -3.79 -6.84
N ASP A 285 13.84 -4.11 -6.61
CA ASP A 285 13.45 -5.25 -5.79
C ASP A 285 13.08 -6.41 -6.71
N GLU A 286 13.98 -7.36 -6.91
CA GLU A 286 13.75 -8.58 -7.71
C GLU A 286 13.02 -8.35 -9.07
N ALA A 287 13.38 -7.26 -9.76
CA ALA A 287 12.68 -6.72 -10.94
C ALA A 287 12.54 -7.66 -12.15
N THR A 288 13.07 -8.88 -12.11
CA THR A 288 12.93 -9.86 -13.21
C THR A 288 12.46 -11.24 -12.73
N ALA A 289 11.86 -11.29 -11.54
CA ALA A 289 11.14 -12.46 -11.07
C ALA A 289 10.02 -12.81 -12.06
N ASN A 290 9.84 -14.11 -12.35
CA ASN A 290 8.74 -14.63 -13.18
C ASN A 290 8.71 -14.18 -14.66
N VAL A 291 9.81 -13.67 -15.17
CA VAL A 291 9.98 -13.32 -16.59
C VAL A 291 10.80 -14.41 -17.32
N ASP A 292 10.52 -14.64 -18.60
CA ASP A 292 11.30 -15.55 -19.44
C ASP A 292 12.73 -15.04 -19.66
N THR A 293 13.66 -15.94 -20.01
CA THR A 293 15.09 -15.60 -20.09
C THR A 293 15.41 -14.51 -21.12
N ALA A 294 14.69 -14.45 -22.25
CA ALA A 294 14.95 -13.47 -23.29
C ALA A 294 14.50 -12.07 -22.84
N THR A 295 13.31 -11.99 -22.23
CA THR A 295 12.79 -10.73 -21.68
C THR A 295 13.57 -10.28 -20.44
N ASP A 296 14.05 -11.19 -19.58
CA ASP A 296 14.96 -10.89 -18.47
C ASP A 296 16.26 -10.26 -18.97
N ALA A 297 16.87 -10.84 -20.01
CA ALA A 297 18.08 -10.30 -20.62
C ALA A 297 17.85 -8.89 -21.21
N LEU A 298 16.70 -8.67 -21.85
CA LEU A 298 16.31 -7.36 -22.36
C LEU A 298 16.17 -6.33 -21.22
N ILE A 299 15.42 -6.67 -20.18
CA ILE A 299 15.19 -5.79 -19.02
C ILE A 299 16.53 -5.45 -18.34
N GLN A 300 17.39 -6.44 -18.11
CA GLN A 300 18.72 -6.22 -17.52
C GLN A 300 19.61 -5.34 -18.40
N ALA A 301 19.56 -5.50 -19.73
CA ALA A 301 20.28 -4.66 -20.66
C ALA A 301 19.77 -3.20 -20.62
N THR A 302 18.45 -3.00 -20.62
CA THR A 302 17.82 -1.68 -20.47
C THR A 302 18.27 -1.03 -19.17
N ILE A 303 18.12 -1.71 -18.02
CA ILE A 303 18.53 -1.18 -16.69
C ILE A 303 20.00 -0.72 -16.70
N ARG A 304 20.90 -1.50 -17.30
CA ARG A 304 22.33 -1.16 -17.36
C ARG A 304 22.60 0.07 -18.22
N GLN A 305 21.91 0.19 -19.36
CA GLN A 305 22.08 1.31 -20.28
C GLN A 305 21.48 2.59 -19.70
N THR A 306 20.25 2.52 -19.19
CA THR A 306 19.50 3.71 -18.81
C THR A 306 19.83 4.25 -17.42
N PHE A 307 20.40 3.42 -16.54
CA PHE A 307 20.85 3.84 -15.21
C PHE A 307 22.38 3.73 -15.05
N ALA A 308 23.13 3.95 -16.14
CA ALA A 308 24.58 3.79 -16.16
C ALA A 308 25.29 4.74 -15.16
N ASP A 309 24.85 5.99 -15.07
CA ASP A 309 25.41 7.08 -14.26
C ASP A 309 24.79 7.23 -12.87
N LYS A 310 23.91 6.30 -12.47
CA LYS A 310 23.10 6.39 -11.24
C LYS A 310 23.57 5.40 -10.19
N THR A 311 23.30 5.71 -8.93
CA THR A 311 23.46 4.76 -7.83
C THR A 311 22.30 3.77 -7.88
N VAL A 312 22.62 2.48 -7.97
CA VAL A 312 21.60 1.44 -8.16
C VAL A 312 21.74 0.39 -7.08
N LEU A 313 20.68 0.20 -6.29
CA LEU A 313 20.58 -0.87 -5.29
C LEU A 313 19.74 -2.01 -5.87
N ILE A 314 20.33 -3.19 -5.99
CA ILE A 314 19.67 -4.35 -6.61
C ILE A 314 19.48 -5.44 -5.57
N ILE A 315 18.26 -5.60 -5.06
CA ILE A 315 17.91 -6.79 -4.28
C ILE A 315 17.71 -7.94 -5.25
N ALA A 316 18.54 -8.97 -5.09
CA ALA A 316 18.50 -10.12 -5.97
C ALA A 316 18.36 -11.43 -5.21
N HIS A 317 17.42 -12.25 -5.68
CA HIS A 317 17.34 -13.66 -5.38
C HIS A 317 18.13 -14.52 -6.38
N ARG A 318 18.43 -13.99 -7.58
CA ARG A 318 19.26 -14.63 -8.61
C ARG A 318 20.66 -14.02 -8.58
N ILE A 319 21.68 -14.83 -8.34
CA ILE A 319 23.05 -14.31 -8.17
C ILE A 319 23.59 -13.71 -9.46
N ASN A 320 23.24 -14.28 -10.62
CA ASN A 320 23.68 -13.79 -11.92
C ASN A 320 23.30 -12.32 -12.20
N THR A 321 22.21 -11.81 -11.62
CA THR A 321 21.80 -10.41 -11.84
C THR A 321 22.71 -9.42 -11.10
N ILE A 322 23.35 -9.84 -10.01
CA ILE A 322 24.24 -8.98 -9.19
C ILE A 322 25.73 -9.19 -9.43
N MET A 323 26.12 -10.18 -10.25
CA MET A 323 27.54 -10.45 -10.56
C MET A 323 28.25 -9.26 -11.23
N HIS A 324 27.51 -8.39 -11.89
CA HIS A 324 28.04 -7.20 -12.57
C HIS A 324 28.02 -5.94 -11.70
N CYS A 325 27.63 -6.05 -10.43
CA CYS A 325 27.64 -4.93 -9.49
C CYS A 325 29.08 -4.56 -9.09
N ASN A 326 29.28 -3.30 -8.73
CA ASN A 326 30.57 -2.82 -8.20
C ASN A 326 30.86 -3.43 -6.83
N LYS A 327 29.82 -3.56 -5.99
CA LYS A 327 29.89 -4.17 -4.66
C LYS A 327 28.69 -5.07 -4.41
N ILE A 328 28.84 -6.00 -3.47
CA ILE A 328 27.78 -6.87 -2.99
C ILE A 328 27.71 -6.76 -1.47
N ALA A 329 26.50 -6.53 -0.95
CA ALA A 329 26.15 -6.60 0.46
C ALA A 329 25.42 -7.91 0.73
N VAL A 330 26.04 -8.79 1.51
CA VAL A 330 25.42 -10.04 1.97
C VAL A 330 24.75 -9.78 3.31
N MET A 331 23.43 -9.85 3.33
CA MET A 331 22.61 -9.73 4.53
C MET A 331 22.47 -11.10 5.20
N ASP A 332 22.74 -11.17 6.50
CA ASP A 332 22.44 -12.32 7.35
C ASP A 332 21.88 -11.88 8.70
N ALA A 333 20.78 -12.50 9.13
CA ALA A 333 20.11 -12.22 10.40
C ALA A 333 19.93 -10.72 10.77
N GLY A 334 19.68 -9.85 9.77
CA GLY A 334 19.49 -8.41 9.99
C GLY A 334 20.76 -7.57 10.03
N GLN A 335 21.92 -8.14 9.67
CA GLN A 335 23.21 -7.46 9.60
C GLN A 335 23.86 -7.64 8.23
N VAL A 336 24.79 -6.74 7.89
CA VAL A 336 25.66 -6.91 6.72
C VAL A 336 26.83 -7.79 7.14
N ALA A 337 26.80 -9.05 6.73
CA ALA A 337 27.85 -10.02 7.03
C ALA A 337 29.09 -9.81 6.15
N GLU A 338 28.87 -9.46 4.88
CA GLU A 338 29.96 -9.22 3.91
C GLU A 338 29.63 -8.01 3.05
N PHE A 339 30.64 -7.19 2.77
CA PHE A 339 30.54 -6.06 1.87
C PHE A 339 31.85 -5.91 1.09
N GLY A 340 31.81 -6.09 -0.23
CA GLY A 340 33.01 -6.05 -1.06
C GLY A 340 32.71 -6.26 -2.55
N SER A 341 33.75 -6.24 -3.39
CA SER A 341 33.57 -6.51 -4.81
C SER A 341 33.23 -8.00 -5.05
N PRO A 342 32.47 -8.34 -6.10
CA PRO A 342 32.14 -9.74 -6.38
C PRO A 342 33.37 -10.65 -6.49
N ALA A 343 34.44 -10.16 -7.13
CA ALA A 343 35.69 -10.91 -7.30
C ALA A 343 36.40 -11.17 -5.96
N GLU A 344 36.43 -10.18 -5.05
CA GLU A 344 37.01 -10.35 -3.72
C GLU A 344 36.23 -11.34 -2.87
N LEU A 345 34.90 -11.30 -2.92
CA LEU A 345 34.04 -12.20 -2.14
C LEU A 345 34.12 -13.64 -2.66
N LEU A 346 34.18 -13.84 -3.98
CA LEU A 346 34.33 -15.18 -4.58
C LEU A 346 35.70 -15.80 -4.33
N ALA A 347 36.76 -14.99 -4.20
CA ALA A 347 38.11 -15.48 -3.92
C ALA A 347 38.26 -15.98 -2.46
N ARG A 348 37.38 -15.56 -1.55
CA ARG A 348 37.41 -15.98 -0.13
C ARG A 348 36.73 -17.34 0.03
N SER A 349 37.49 -18.34 0.46
CA SER A 349 37.00 -19.71 0.67
C SER A 349 35.88 -19.83 1.71
N GLU A 350 35.85 -18.94 2.71
CA GLU A 350 34.84 -18.91 3.77
C GLU A 350 33.68 -17.95 3.50
N SER A 351 33.61 -17.35 2.30
CA SER A 351 32.58 -16.37 2.00
C SER A 351 31.18 -16.98 1.89
N ILE A 352 30.22 -16.35 2.57
CA ILE A 352 28.79 -16.64 2.44
C ILE A 352 28.35 -16.42 0.99
N PHE A 353 28.80 -15.33 0.35
CA PHE A 353 28.52 -15.07 -1.06
C PHE A 353 29.00 -16.19 -1.99
N ALA A 354 30.24 -16.67 -1.82
CA ALA A 354 30.77 -17.78 -2.62
C ALA A 354 29.95 -19.07 -2.46
N SER A 355 29.52 -19.36 -1.22
CA SER A 355 28.66 -20.50 -0.93
C SER A 355 27.27 -20.39 -1.59
N LEU A 356 26.71 -19.17 -1.64
CA LEU A 356 25.44 -18.90 -2.31
C LEU A 356 25.58 -19.05 -3.82
N ALA A 357 26.67 -18.53 -4.40
CA ALA A 357 26.96 -18.61 -5.84
C ALA A 357 27.02 -20.07 -6.31
N LYS A 358 27.81 -20.89 -5.61
CA LYS A 358 27.94 -22.32 -5.92
C LYS A 358 26.61 -23.07 -5.87
N ARG A 359 25.79 -22.81 -4.83
CA ARG A 359 24.44 -23.42 -4.71
C ARG A 359 23.49 -22.98 -5.82
N SER A 360 23.62 -21.75 -6.32
CA SER A 360 22.81 -21.25 -7.43
C SER A 360 23.19 -21.95 -8.75
N GLU A 361 24.48 -22.17 -9.00
CA GLU A 361 24.96 -22.93 -10.16
C GLU A 361 24.52 -24.39 -10.12
N GLU A 362 24.64 -25.06 -8.96
CA GLU A 362 24.18 -26.44 -8.76
C GLU A 362 22.67 -26.60 -9.01
N LYS A 363 21.86 -25.63 -8.54
CA LYS A 363 20.42 -25.61 -8.80
C LYS A 363 20.09 -25.44 -10.28
N LEU A 364 20.83 -24.61 -11.00
CA LEU A 364 20.65 -24.44 -12.44
C LEU A 364 20.93 -25.77 -13.17
N LEU A 365 22.06 -26.42 -12.87
CA LEU A 365 22.42 -27.70 -13.48
C LEU A 365 21.40 -28.81 -13.18
N SER A 366 20.86 -28.88 -11.96
CA SER A 366 19.83 -29.86 -11.58
C SER A 366 18.47 -29.67 -12.25
N LYS A 367 18.19 -28.48 -12.81
CA LYS A 367 16.92 -28.18 -13.50
C LYS A 367 16.96 -28.59 -14.98
N TYR A 368 18.15 -28.90 -15.50
CA TYR A 368 18.41 -29.32 -16.87
C TYR A 368 18.90 -30.79 -16.98
N ALA A 369 18.97 -31.51 -15.87
CA ALA A 369 19.16 -32.96 -15.80
C ALA A 369 17.82 -33.61 -15.48
#